data_AF-A0A0R3Q1M0-F1
#
_entry.id   AF-A0A0R3Q1M0-F1
#
_cell.length_a   1.000
_cell.length_b   1.000
_cell.length_c   1.000
_cell.angle_alpha   90.00
_cell.angle_beta   90.00
_cell.angle_gamma   90.00
#
_symmetry.space_group_name_H-M   'P 1'
#
loop_
_entity.id
_entity.type
_entity.pdbx_description
1 polymer ?
#
loop_
_entity_poly.entity_id
_entity_poly.type
_entity_poly.pdbx_seq_one_letter_code
_entity_poly.pdbx_strand_id
1 'polypeptide(L)'
;MHFHRFSHLSGFRVFEEEGVWSTRLFPVFPTLPLPNRHTLLTGVLPREHGIIGDIIFNWTTEQKFLNFTIKSDFNQRYVHSFDSPLRWFSIPKN
;
A
#
# COMPACT_ATOMS: atom_id res chain seq x y z
N MET A 1 -21.64 6.39 -20.35
CA MET A 1 -20.30 6.27 -19.74
C MET A 1 -19.46 5.40 -20.67
N HIS A 2 -18.39 5.94 -21.26
CA HIS A 2 -17.50 5.17 -22.13
C HIS A 2 -16.27 4.77 -21.31
N PHE A 3 -16.20 3.52 -20.88
CA PHE A 3 -15.05 2.98 -20.16
C PHE A 3 -14.37 1.95 -21.08
N HIS A 4 -13.08 2.19 -21.32
CA HIS A 4 -12.20 1.45 -22.23
C HIS A 4 -12.76 1.16 -23.63
N ARG A 5 -12.74 2.19 -24.48
CA ARG A 5 -12.77 1.95 -25.92
C ARG A 5 -11.32 1.77 -26.36
N PHE A 6 -10.81 0.54 -26.24
CA PHE A 6 -9.50 0.05 -26.67
C PHE A 6 -8.33 0.91 -26.17
N SER A 7 -7.61 0.42 -25.16
CA SER A 7 -6.34 1.04 -24.78
C SER A 7 -5.43 1.17 -26.01
N HIS A 8 -5.05 2.41 -26.38
CA HIS A 8 -4.10 2.68 -27.48
C HIS A 8 -2.68 2.14 -27.17
N LEU A 9 -2.48 1.62 -25.97
CA LEU A 9 -1.27 1.00 -25.48
C LEU A 9 -1.37 -0.52 -25.70
N SER A 10 -0.69 -1.00 -26.75
CA SER A 10 -0.77 -2.40 -27.21
C SER A 10 -0.55 -3.44 -26.10
N GLY A 11 0.32 -3.16 -25.13
CA GLY A 11 0.59 -4.08 -24.01
C GLY A 11 -0.60 -4.25 -23.06
N PHE A 12 -1.40 -3.21 -22.83
CA PHE A 12 -2.59 -3.30 -21.96
C PHE A 12 -3.80 -3.91 -22.68
N ARG A 13 -3.82 -3.85 -24.01
CA ARG A 13 -4.89 -4.42 -24.82
C ARG A 13 -5.05 -5.93 -24.59
N VAL A 14 -3.94 -6.66 -24.50
CA VAL A 14 -3.99 -8.11 -24.22
C VAL A 14 -4.60 -8.40 -22.85
N PHE A 15 -4.26 -7.64 -21.82
CA PHE A 15 -4.87 -7.78 -20.49
C PHE A 15 -6.36 -7.40 -20.46
N GLU A 16 -6.76 -6.46 -21.32
CA GLU A 16 -8.14 -6.01 -21.46
C GLU A 16 -9.03 -7.04 -22.20
N GLU A 17 -8.50 -7.64 -23.27
CA GLU A 17 -9.21 -8.61 -24.12
C GLU A 17 -9.23 -10.02 -23.51
N GLU A 18 -8.12 -10.47 -22.93
CA GLU A 18 -7.94 -11.87 -22.48
C GLU A 18 -7.92 -12.02 -20.95
N GLY A 19 -7.84 -10.92 -20.21
CA GLY A 19 -7.71 -10.94 -18.75
C GLY A 19 -9.04 -10.72 -18.00
N VAL A 20 -8.98 -10.90 -16.67
CA VAL A 20 -10.07 -10.51 -15.77
C VAL A 20 -9.79 -9.11 -15.24
N TRP A 21 -10.78 -8.23 -15.34
CA TRP A 21 -10.67 -6.84 -14.90
C TRP A 21 -11.96 -6.36 -14.23
N SER A 22 -11.84 -5.28 -13.45
CA SER A 22 -12.97 -4.57 -12.85
C SER A 22 -13.08 -3.17 -13.45
N THR A 23 -14.30 -2.66 -13.61
CA THR A 23 -14.52 -1.29 -14.08
C THR A 23 -13.93 -0.25 -13.14
N ARG A 24 -13.91 -0.52 -11.83
CA ARG A 24 -13.34 0.38 -10.82
C ARG A 24 -12.80 -0.40 -9.64
N LEU A 25 -11.77 0.17 -9.02
CA LEU A 25 -11.28 -0.22 -7.70
C LEU A 25 -11.44 1.01 -6.78
N PHE A 26 -12.07 0.82 -5.63
CA PHE A 26 -12.18 1.89 -4.64
C PHE A 26 -10.95 1.87 -3.73
N PRO A 27 -10.18 2.97 -3.67
CA PRO A 27 -9.06 3.07 -2.75
C PRO A 27 -9.55 3.19 -1.31
N VAL A 28 -8.70 2.83 -0.36
CA VAL A 28 -8.94 3.15 1.05
C VAL A 28 -8.70 4.63 1.34
N PHE A 29 -9.37 5.14 2.36
CA PHE A 29 -9.07 6.45 2.90
C PHE A 29 -7.92 6.36 3.92
N PRO A 30 -6.92 7.28 3.87
CA PRO A 30 -6.77 8.34 2.87
C PRO A 30 -6.24 7.79 1.54
N THR A 31 -6.66 8.41 0.43
CA THR A 31 -6.28 8.00 -0.94
C THR A 31 -4.84 8.39 -1.26
N LEU A 32 -3.89 7.81 -0.52
CA LEU A 32 -2.46 8.04 -0.64
C LEU A 32 -1.74 6.76 -1.09
N PRO A 33 -0.59 6.88 -1.79
CA PRO A 33 0.18 5.74 -2.28
C PRO A 33 0.55 4.68 -1.23
N LEU A 34 1.06 5.06 -0.05
CA LEU A 34 1.47 4.06 0.94
C LEU A 34 0.30 3.36 1.63
N PRO A 35 -0.72 4.05 2.16
CA PRO A 35 -1.89 3.39 2.75
C PRO A 35 -2.57 2.43 1.76
N ASN A 36 -2.82 2.86 0.52
CA ASN A 36 -3.45 2.00 -0.50
C ASN A 36 -2.64 0.76 -0.84
N ARG A 37 -1.33 0.91 -1.09
CA ARG A 37 -0.47 -0.24 -1.41
C ARG A 37 -0.39 -1.21 -0.24
N HIS A 38 -0.32 -0.70 0.99
CA HIS A 38 -0.23 -1.55 2.16
C HIS A 38 -1.54 -2.31 2.39
N THR A 39 -2.70 -1.67 2.28
CA THR A 39 -3.99 -2.36 2.32
C THR A 39 -4.11 -3.39 1.19
N LEU A 40 -3.72 -3.06 -0.04
CA LEU A 40 -3.80 -3.99 -1.17
C LEU A 40 -2.98 -5.27 -0.92
N LEU A 41 -1.82 -5.16 -0.26
CA LEU A 41 -0.92 -6.28 0.02
C LEU A 41 -1.32 -7.08 1.26
N THR A 42 -2.02 -6.47 2.21
CA THR A 42 -2.30 -7.08 3.53
C THR A 42 -3.76 -7.44 3.75
N GLY A 43 -4.68 -6.81 3.01
CA GLY A 43 -6.12 -6.85 3.29
C GLY A 43 -6.54 -6.10 4.56
N VAL A 44 -5.60 -5.42 5.23
CA VAL A 44 -5.83 -4.71 6.50
C VAL A 44 -6.09 -3.23 6.21
N LEU A 45 -6.93 -2.55 7.00
CA LEU A 45 -7.22 -1.12 6.81
C LEU A 45 -6.12 -0.23 7.42
N PRO A 46 -5.97 1.03 6.95
CA PRO A 46 -4.96 1.96 7.46
C PRO A 46 -4.98 2.17 8.97
N ARG A 47 -6.16 2.11 9.58
CA ARG A 47 -6.33 2.23 11.04
C ARG A 47 -5.68 1.07 11.81
N GLU A 48 -5.63 -0.11 11.19
CA GLU A 48 -5.19 -1.35 11.82
C GLU A 48 -3.72 -1.66 11.52
N HIS A 49 -3.25 -1.41 10.29
CA HIS A 49 -1.82 -1.56 9.95
C HIS A 49 -0.98 -0.29 10.18
N GLY A 50 -1.62 0.79 10.62
CA GLY A 50 -1.07 2.08 11.04
C GLY A 50 -0.26 2.89 10.02
N ILE A 51 -0.01 2.40 8.81
CA ILE A 51 0.40 3.23 7.65
C ILE A 51 -0.79 4.09 7.19
N ILE A 52 -1.01 5.22 7.88
CA ILE A 52 -2.12 6.14 7.66
C ILE A 52 -1.79 7.32 6.73
N GLY A 53 -0.55 7.43 6.28
CA GLY A 53 -0.12 8.48 5.36
C GLY A 53 1.28 8.23 4.83
N ASP A 54 1.67 9.00 3.81
CA ASP A 54 3.04 8.91 3.28
C ASP A 54 4.05 9.57 4.23
N ILE A 55 3.61 10.58 4.97
CA ILE A 55 4.38 11.28 5.99
C ILE A 55 3.58 11.21 7.29
N ILE A 56 4.20 10.70 8.35
CA ILE A 56 3.55 10.50 9.65
C ILE A 56 4.44 11.07 10.74
N PHE A 57 3.84 11.79 11.69
CA PHE A 57 4.52 12.28 12.88
C PHE A 57 3.91 11.62 14.12
N ASN A 58 4.76 10.98 14.93
CA ASN A 58 4.39 10.48 16.23
C ASN A 58 4.71 11.55 17.28
N TRP A 59 3.69 12.19 17.83
CA TRP A 59 3.83 13.25 18.83
C TRP A 59 4.38 12.79 20.19
N THR A 60 4.34 11.49 20.49
CA THR A 60 4.76 10.92 21.78
C THR A 60 6.23 10.55 21.74
N THR A 61 6.72 10.06 20.60
CA THR A 61 8.13 9.72 20.40
C THR A 61 8.92 10.81 19.67
N GLU A 62 8.23 11.85 19.19
CA GLU A 62 8.75 12.91 18.30
C GLU A 62 9.35 12.41 16.99
N GLN A 63 9.06 11.16 16.63
CA GLN A 63 9.62 10.55 15.44
C GLN A 63 8.79 10.88 14.20
N LYS A 64 9.49 10.99 13.07
CA LYS A 64 8.89 11.21 11.74
C LYS A 64 9.16 10.00 10.86
N PHE A 65 8.11 9.51 10.22
CA PHE A 65 8.19 8.61 9.09
C PHE A 65 8.05 9.42 7.80
N LEU A 66 9.00 9.29 6.88
CA LEU A 66 9.08 10.09 5.64
C LEU A 66 9.08 9.20 4.39
N ASN A 67 8.10 8.31 4.23
CA ASN A 67 7.91 7.49 3.03
C ASN A 67 9.18 6.74 2.59
N PHE A 68 9.88 6.10 3.53
CA PHE A 68 11.10 5.33 3.26
C PHE A 68 12.23 6.13 2.60
N THR A 69 12.24 7.47 2.78
CA THR A 69 13.30 8.33 2.24
C THR A 69 14.49 8.45 3.18
N ILE A 70 14.30 8.17 4.47
CA ILE A 70 15.36 8.25 5.50
C ILE A 70 15.64 6.88 6.10
N LYS A 71 16.89 6.64 6.53
CA LYS A 71 17.32 5.35 7.10
C LYS A 71 16.48 4.91 8.31
N SER A 72 15.98 5.85 9.10
CA SER A 72 15.14 5.54 10.27
C SER A 72 13.80 4.92 9.91
N ASP A 73 13.26 5.18 8.72
CA ASP A 73 11.97 4.63 8.26
C ASP A 73 12.02 3.10 8.11
N PHE A 74 13.22 2.54 7.89
CA PHE A 74 13.45 1.11 7.76
C PHE A 74 13.68 0.40 9.09
N ASN A 75 13.69 1.14 10.21
CA ASN A 75 13.87 0.53 11.51
C ASN A 75 12.58 -0.20 11.94
N GLN A 76 12.71 -1.50 12.17
CA GLN A 76 11.62 -2.44 12.46
C GLN A 76 10.73 -1.99 13.63
N ARG A 77 11.27 -1.23 14.59
CA ARG A 77 10.49 -0.69 15.73
C ARG A 77 9.35 0.24 15.31
N TYR A 78 9.50 0.98 14.20
CA TYR A 78 8.43 1.82 13.67
C TYR A 78 7.25 1.00 13.14
N VAL A 79 7.55 -0.14 12.51
CA VAL A 79 6.53 -1.00 11.92
C VAL A 79 5.74 -1.75 13.00
N HIS A 80 6.33 -1.96 14.18
CA HIS A 80 5.66 -2.61 15.32
C HIS A 80 4.80 -1.67 16.17
N SER A 81 5.05 -0.36 16.17
CA SER A 81 4.20 0.61 16.92
C SER A 81 2.84 0.88 16.26
N PHE A 82 2.66 0.40 15.03
CA PHE A 82 1.45 0.59 14.20
C PHE A 82 0.58 -0.67 14.09
N ASP A 83 0.92 -1.68 14.89
CA ASP A 83 0.38 -3.03 15.00
C ASP A 83 0.24 -3.84 13.69
N SER A 84 0.48 -5.12 13.89
CA SER A 84 1.06 -6.13 13.00
C SER A 84 0.41 -6.35 11.62
N PRO A 85 1.18 -6.31 10.52
CA PRO A 85 0.89 -7.19 9.38
C PRO A 85 2.12 -7.86 8.74
N LEU A 86 3.33 -7.78 9.32
CA LEU A 86 4.53 -8.45 8.79
C LEU A 86 4.57 -9.98 9.02
N ARG A 87 3.43 -10.69 8.91
CA ARG A 87 3.46 -12.17 8.81
C ARG A 87 4.06 -12.64 7.47
N TRP A 88 4.06 -11.79 6.44
CA TRP A 88 4.46 -12.16 5.07
C TRP A 88 5.98 -12.30 4.85
N PHE A 89 6.83 -11.82 5.77
CA PHE A 89 8.29 -12.06 5.72
C PHE A 89 8.74 -13.24 6.59
N SER A 90 7.82 -14.05 7.15
CA SER A 90 8.18 -15.37 7.68
C SER A 90 8.33 -16.37 6.52
N ILE A 91 9.30 -16.11 5.65
CA ILE A 91 9.92 -17.19 4.86
C ILE A 91 10.60 -18.07 5.91
N PRO A 92 10.31 -19.39 5.97
CA PRO A 92 11.04 -20.27 6.87
C PRO A 92 12.53 -20.09 6.57
N LYS A 93 13.28 -19.64 7.58
CA LYS A 93 14.74 -19.69 7.52
C LYS A 93 15.11 -21.17 7.59
N ASN A 94 15.28 -21.79 6.43
CA ASN A 94 16.07 -23.01 6.29
C ASN A 94 17.55 -22.67 6.47
#